data_AF-A0A1T1ZDM5-F1
#
_entry.id   AF-A0A1T1ZDM5-F1
#
_cell.length_a   1.000
_cell.length_b   1.000
_cell.length_c   1.000
_cell.angle_alpha   90.00
_cell.angle_beta   90.00
_cell.angle_gamma   90.00
#
_symmetry.space_group_name_H-M   'P 1'
#
loop_
_entity.id
_entity.type
_entity.pdbx_description
1 polymer ?
#
loop_
_entity_poly.entity_id
_entity_poly.type
_entity_poly.pdbx_seq_one_letter_code
_entity_poly.pdbx_strand_id
1 'polypeptide(L)' 'MSVTTISQEKQVLNILLNKGKIDNFYCIDTRITTRLGAYIYNLRNKGYAIETIRNKDNRNTFYILKSTPKTRKAG' A
#
# COMPACT_ATOMS: atom_id res chain seq x y z
N MET A 1 7.88 28.09 0.25
CA MET A 1 7.18 26.92 -0.34
C MET A 1 6.96 25.90 0.76
N SER A 2 5.71 25.65 1.14
CA SER A 2 5.40 24.68 2.20
C SER A 2 5.55 23.28 1.62
N VAL A 3 6.66 22.60 1.95
CA VAL A 3 6.84 21.19 1.59
C VAL A 3 5.89 20.37 2.45
N THR A 4 4.72 20.05 1.92
CA THR A 4 3.79 19.12 2.55
C THR A 4 4.31 17.71 2.33
N THR A 5 5.11 17.21 3.27
CA THR A 5 5.56 15.81 3.26
C THR A 5 4.34 14.90 3.38
N ILE A 6 3.94 14.29 2.27
CA ILE A 6 2.91 13.25 2.27
C ILE A 6 3.44 12.09 3.12
N SER A 7 2.65 11.60 4.07
CA SER A 7 3.07 10.44 4.87
C SER A 7 3.28 9.22 3.97
N GLN A 8 4.31 8.42 4.27
CA GLN A 8 4.65 7.23 3.47
C GLN A 8 3.46 6.26 3.35
N GLU A 9 2.64 6.12 4.40
CA GLU A 9 1.41 5.33 4.35
C GLU A 9 0.41 5.87 3.31
N LYS A 10 0.22 7.20 3.24
CA LYS A 10 -0.65 7.84 2.26
C LYS A 10 -0.11 7.68 0.84
N GLN A 11 1.21 7.72 0.66
CA GLN A 11 1.83 7.45 -0.62
C GLN A 11 1.61 5.99 -1.08
N VAL A 12 1.81 5.02 -0.18
CA VAL A 12 1.52 3.60 -0.44
C VAL A 12 0.06 3.39 -0.81
N LEU A 13 -0.87 4.00 -0.05
CA LEU A 13 -2.30 3.94 -0.34
C LEU A 13 -2.62 4.51 -1.73
N ASN A 14 -2.09 5.68 -2.07
CA ASN A 14 -2.32 6.28 -3.39
C ASN A 14 -1.84 5.37 -4.53
N ILE A 15 -0.70 4.70 -4.36
CA ILE A 15 -0.20 3.75 -5.36
C ILE A 15 -1.13 2.54 -5.49
N LEU A 16 -1.59 1.98 -4.37
CA LEU A 16 -2.56 0.89 -4.39
C LEU A 16 -3.88 1.28 -5.06
N LEU A 17 -4.41 2.47 -4.77
CA LEU A 17 -5.65 2.98 -5.37
C LEU A 17 -5.50 3.22 -6.89
N ASN A 18 -4.35 3.73 -7.33
CA ASN A 18 -4.13 4.07 -8.73
C ASN A 18 -3.69 2.88 -9.59
N LYS A 19 -2.85 1.98 -9.05
CA LYS A 19 -2.24 0.87 -9.79
C LYS A 19 -2.84 -0.50 -9.45
N GLY A 20 -3.62 -0.61 -8.38
CA GLY A 20 -4.18 -1.87 -7.89
C GLY A 20 -3.16 -2.80 -7.20
N LYS A 21 -1.85 -2.54 -7.33
CA LYS A 21 -0.79 -3.36 -6.73
C LYS A 21 0.46 -2.55 -6.39
N ILE A 22 1.25 -3.07 -5.46
CA ILE A 22 2.57 -2.56 -5.08
C ILE A 22 3.44 -3.70 -4.54
N ASP A 23 4.76 -3.63 -4.71
CA ASP A 23 5.67 -4.66 -4.22
C ASP A 23 6.88 -4.08 -3.47
N ASN A 24 7.54 -4.94 -2.69
CA ASN A 24 8.66 -4.54 -1.83
C ASN A 24 9.84 -3.98 -2.64
N PHE A 25 10.21 -4.61 -3.76
CA PHE A 25 11.36 -4.17 -4.55
C PHE A 25 11.10 -2.82 -5.19
N TYR A 26 9.93 -2.64 -5.82
CA TYR A 26 9.51 -1.34 -6.33
C TYR A 26 9.61 -0.24 -5.27
N CYS A 27 9.11 -0.48 -4.05
CA CYS A 27 9.15 0.50 -2.97
C CYS A 27 10.58 0.85 -2.52
N ILE A 28 11.50 -0.11 -2.52
CA ILE A 28 12.90 0.10 -2.15
C ILE A 28 13.63 0.86 -3.27
N ASP A 29 13.50 0.39 -4.51
CA ASP A 29 14.19 0.95 -5.68
C ASP A 29 13.79 2.40 -5.93
N THR A 30 12.51 2.73 -5.72
CA THR A 30 11.98 4.09 -5.86
C THR A 30 12.05 4.93 -4.58
N ARG A 31 12.70 4.42 -3.52
CA ARG A 31 12.87 5.10 -2.22
C ARG A 31 11.57 5.58 -1.57
N ILE A 32 10.46 4.87 -1.81
CA ILE A 32 9.18 5.16 -1.17
C ILE A 32 9.25 4.77 0.31
N THR A 33 9.61 3.52 0.58
CA THR A 33 9.75 3.00 1.94
C THR A 33 10.42 1.62 1.98
N THR A 34 11.11 1.33 3.08
CA THR A 34 11.59 -0.01 3.44
C THR A 34 10.62 -0.76 4.38
N ARG A 35 9.55 -0.10 4.85
CA ARG A 35 8.59 -0.63 5.84
C ARG A 35 7.23 -0.97 5.22
N LEU A 36 7.19 -1.36 3.95
CA LEU A 36 5.94 -1.55 3.20
C LEU A 36 4.95 -2.45 3.94
N GLY A 37 5.40 -3.58 4.49
CA GLY A 37 4.53 -4.50 5.25
C GLY A 37 3.81 -3.85 6.45
N ALA A 38 4.46 -2.91 7.15
CA ALA A 38 3.83 -2.21 8.27
C ALA A 38 2.69 -1.29 7.81
N TYR A 39 2.87 -0.59 6.67
CA TYR A 39 1.82 0.24 6.11
C TYR A 39 0.66 -0.60 5.55
N ILE A 40 0.94 -1.74 4.92
CA ILE A 40 -0.12 -2.65 4.48
C ILE A 40 -0.93 -3.16 5.68
N TYR A 41 -0.29 -3.49 6.80
CA TYR A 41 -0.98 -3.86 8.04
C TYR A 41 -1.91 -2.74 8.53
N ASN A 42 -1.43 -1.49 8.60
CA ASN A 42 -2.25 -0.35 8.98
C ASN A 42 -3.44 -0.14 8.03
N LEU A 43 -3.23 -0.29 6.73
CA LEU A 43 -4.30 -0.16 5.73
C LEU A 43 -5.34 -1.27 5.87
N ARG A 44 -4.95 -2.50 6.16
CA ARG A 44 -5.89 -3.59 6.45
C ARG A 44 -6.75 -3.28 7.67
N ASN A 45 -6.15 -2.74 8.74
CA ASN A 45 -6.89 -2.32 9.93
C ASN A 45 -7.87 -1.17 9.66
N LYS A 46 -7.62 -0.37 8.60
CA LYS A 46 -8.54 0.67 8.10
C LYS A 46 -9.63 0.12 7.17
N GLY A 47 -9.70 -1.20 6.97
CA GLY A 47 -10.75 -1.87 6.20
C GLY A 47 -10.45 -2.04 4.72
N TYR A 48 -9.21 -1.82 4.26
CA TYR A 48 -8.80 -2.14 2.90
C TYR A 48 -8.53 -3.64 2.77
N ALA A 49 -9.18 -4.31 1.82
CA ALA A 49 -8.88 -5.69 1.50
C ALA A 49 -7.65 -5.75 0.59
N ILE A 50 -6.51 -6.16 1.14
CA ILE A 50 -5.24 -6.25 0.42
C ILE A 50 -4.73 -7.69 0.53
N GLU A 51 -4.59 -8.37 -0.61
CA GLU A 51 -3.98 -9.70 -0.69
C GLU A 51 -2.46 -9.60 -0.70
N THR A 52 -1.77 -10.59 -0.12
CA THR A 52 -0.30 -10.71 -0.20
C THR A 52 0.07 -11.94 -1.02
N ILE A 53 0.90 -11.75 -2.04
CA ILE A 53 1.49 -12.83 -2.83
C ILE A 53 3.01 -12.76 -2.68
N ARG A 54 3.61 -13.83 -2.17
CA ARG A 54 5.07 -13.94 -2.05
C ARG A 54 5.61 -14.77 -3.20
N ASN A 55 6.49 -14.17 -3.99
CA ASN A 55 7.26 -14.90 -4.99
C ASN A 55 8.41 -15.64 -4.28
N LYS A 56 8.44 -16.97 -4.41
CA LYS A 56 9.43 -17.82 -3.73
C LYS A 56 10.81 -17.75 -4.39
N ASP A 57 10.87 -17.47 -5.68
CA ASP A 57 12.10 -17.53 -6.48
C ASP A 57 12.98 -16.31 -6.22
N ASN A 58 12.38 -15.12 -6.19
CA ASN A 58 13.12 -13.86 -5.99
C ASN A 58 12.86 -13.21 -4.62
N ARG A 59 12.08 -13.86 -3.74
CA ARG A 59 11.69 -13.36 -2.41
C ARG A 59 10.95 -12.02 -2.43
N ASN A 60 10.48 -11.53 -3.58
CA ASN A 60 9.66 -10.33 -3.65
C ASN A 60 8.25 -10.61 -3.10
N THR A 61 7.64 -9.60 -2.50
CA THR A 61 6.29 -9.67 -1.95
C THR A 61 5.43 -8.61 -2.61
N PHE A 62 4.36 -9.06 -3.25
CA PHE A 62 3.36 -8.23 -3.89
C PHE A 62 2.15 -8.07 -2.97
N TYR A 63 1.59 -6.87 -3.00
CA TYR A 63 0.35 -6.52 -2.31
C TYR A 63 -0.65 -6.03 -3.35
N ILE A 64 -1.82 -6.65 -3.38
CA ILE A 64 -2.85 -6.40 -4.39
C ILE A 64 -4.11 -5.91 -3.70
N LEU A 65 -4.58 -4.73 -4.07
CA LEU A 65 -5.84 -4.16 -3.58
C LEU A 65 -7.02 -4.93 -4.21
N LYS A 66 -7.86 -5.53 -3.37
CA LYS A 66 -9.08 -6.24 -3.77
C LYS A 66 -10.32 -5.39 -3.63
N SER A 67 -10.41 -4.62 -2.55
CA SER A 67 -11.50 -3.69 -2.34
C SER A 67 -11.13 -2.58 -1.35
N THR A 68 -11.82 -1.46 -1.49
CA THR A 68 -11.75 -0.34 -0.56
C THR A 68 -12.86 -0.47 0.49
N PRO A 69 -12.67 0.09 1.70
CA PRO A 69 -13.72 0.10 2.71
C PRO A 69 -14.94 0.83 2.14
N LYS A 70 -16.13 0.23 2.29
CA LYS A 70 -17.39 0.89 1.93
C LYS A 70 -17.53 2.12 2.82
N THR A 71 -17.41 3.32 2.26
CA THR A 71 -17.86 4.53 2.92
C THR A 71 -19.36 4.37 3.16
N ARG A 72 -19.77 4.12 4.40
CA ARG A 72 -21.16 4.34 4.78
C ARG A 72 -21.40 5.83 4.52
N LYS A 73 -22.12 6.16 3.46
CA LYS A 73 -22.77 7.47 3.39
C LYS A 73 -23.65 7.52 4.64
N ALA A 74 -23.34 8.44 5.56
CA ALA A 74 -24.30 8.83 6.56
C ALA A 74 -25.53 9.31 5.77
N GLY A 75 -26.61 8.54 5.88
CA GLY A 75 -27.92 8.92 5.36
C GLY A 75 -28.51 10.02 6.23
#